data_AF-A0A2T1C0R5-F1
#
_entry.id   AF-A0A2T1C0R5-F1
#
_cell.length_a   1.000
_cell.length_b   1.000
_cell.length_c   1.000
_cell.angle_alpha   90.00
_cell.angle_beta   90.00
_cell.angle_gamma   90.00
#
_symmetry.space_group_name_H-M   'P 1'
#
loop_
_entity.id
_entity.type
_entity.pdbx_description
1 polymer ?
#
loop_
_entity_poly.entity_id
_entity_poly.type
_entity_poly.pdbx_seq_one_letter_code
_entity_poly.pdbx_strand_id
1 'polypeptide(L)' 'MTSTKIESSRPAPEQIEHLSPVAARMMLAAFPEHIQAAFQRRAQEINYPVEAVLEMAIAGFLDREALSFVDCQPRY' A
#
# COMPACT_ATOMS: atom_id res chain seq x y z
N MET A 1 -25.00 -24.12 36.74
CA MET A 1 -24.10 -24.07 35.55
C MET A 1 -24.65 -23.02 34.60
N THR A 2 -24.24 -21.77 34.77
CA THR A 2 -24.61 -20.67 33.86
C THR A 2 -23.58 -20.62 32.75
N SER A 3 -23.92 -21.09 31.56
CA SER A 3 -23.09 -20.97 30.37
C SER A 3 -22.90 -19.50 30.02
N THR A 4 -21.69 -19.01 30.24
CA THR A 4 -21.21 -17.71 29.74
C THR A 4 -21.22 -17.76 28.22
N LYS A 5 -22.10 -16.97 27.62
CA LYS A 5 -22.13 -16.72 26.18
C LYS A 5 -20.86 -15.94 25.83
N ILE A 6 -19.89 -16.60 25.21
CA ILE A 6 -18.72 -15.93 24.63
C ILE A 6 -19.24 -15.18 23.41
N GLU A 7 -19.51 -13.89 23.61
CA GLU A 7 -19.80 -12.98 22.51
C GLU A 7 -18.47 -12.78 21.76
N SER A 8 -18.34 -13.47 20.63
CA SER A 8 -17.26 -13.27 19.67
C SER A 8 -17.35 -11.82 19.18
N SER A 9 -16.57 -10.94 19.81
CA SER A 9 -16.39 -9.56 19.42
C SER A 9 -15.70 -9.54 18.06
N ARG A 10 -16.51 -9.55 17.00
CA ARG A 10 -16.09 -9.22 15.65
C ARG A 10 -15.44 -7.83 15.73
N PRO A 11 -14.18 -7.65 15.32
CA PRO A 11 -13.58 -6.32 15.36
C PRO A 11 -14.45 -5.39 14.53
N ALA A 12 -14.65 -4.16 15.03
CA ALA A 12 -15.29 -3.10 14.26
C ALA A 12 -14.60 -3.01 12.88
N PRO A 13 -15.32 -2.67 11.79
CA PRO A 13 -14.68 -2.53 10.49
C PRO A 13 -13.49 -1.57 10.64
N GLU A 14 -12.29 -2.08 10.38
CA GLU A 14 -11.08 -1.25 10.33
C GLU A 14 -11.35 -0.19 9.28
N GLN A 15 -11.44 1.08 9.71
CA GLN A 15 -11.55 2.18 8.78
C GLN A 15 -10.19 2.31 8.10
N ILE A 16 -10.08 1.77 6.89
CA ILE A 16 -8.88 1.88 6.07
C ILE A 16 -8.80 3.35 5.63
N GLU A 17 -7.86 4.08 6.21
CA GLU A 17 -7.58 5.46 5.81
C GLU A 17 -6.64 5.45 4.60
N HIS A 18 -7.13 6.00 3.49
CA HIS A 18 -6.39 6.06 2.22
C HIS A 18 -5.48 7.28 2.15
N LEU A 19 -4.45 7.20 1.30
CA LEU A 19 -3.59 8.34 1.05
C LEU A 19 -4.40 9.41 0.28
N SER A 20 -4.47 10.62 0.83
CA SER A 20 -5.20 11.69 0.14
C SER A 20 -4.59 11.96 -1.24
N PRO A 21 -5.41 12.19 -2.30
CA PRO A 21 -4.89 12.45 -3.63
C PRO A 21 -3.96 13.66 -3.70
N VAL A 22 -4.20 14.67 -2.85
CA VAL A 22 -3.35 15.86 -2.76
C VAL A 22 -1.98 15.51 -2.19
N ALA A 23 -1.93 14.76 -1.08
CA ALA A 23 -0.67 14.31 -0.50
C ALA A 23 0.12 13.42 -1.47
N ALA A 24 -0.57 12.49 -2.15
CA ALA A 24 0.05 11.62 -3.16
C ALA A 24 0.71 12.43 -4.28
N ARG A 25 0.04 13.45 -4.81
CA ARG A 25 0.58 14.34 -5.85
C ARG A 25 1.76 15.16 -5.35
N MET A 26 1.70 15.66 -4.11
CA MET A 26 2.82 16.39 -3.50
C MET A 26 4.06 15.51 -3.32
N MET A 27 3.89 14.27 -2.85
CA MET A 27 4.98 13.30 -2.74
C MET A 27 5.57 12.99 -4.10
N LEU A 28 4.72 12.70 -5.10
CA LEU A 28 5.17 12.38 -6.45
C LEU A 28 5.98 13.53 -7.05
N ALA A 29 5.52 14.77 -6.89
CA ALA A 29 6.23 15.96 -7.38
C ALA A 29 7.61 16.16 -6.74
N ALA A 30 7.85 15.62 -5.55
CA ALA A 30 9.14 15.69 -4.87
C ALA A 30 10.15 14.63 -5.35
N PHE A 31 9.71 13.62 -6.09
CA PHE A 31 10.60 12.58 -6.61
C PHE A 31 11.40 13.04 -7.85
N PRO A 32 12.58 12.45 -8.11
CA PRO A 32 13.27 12.63 -9.37
C PRO A 32 12.38 12.27 -10.57
N GLU A 33 12.57 12.96 -11.70
CA GLU A 33 11.73 12.79 -12.91
C GLU A 33 11.60 11.33 -13.37
N HIS A 34 12.69 10.56 -13.33
CA HIS A 34 12.69 9.17 -13.75
C HIS A 34 11.79 8.28 -12.86
N ILE A 35 11.68 8.58 -11.56
CA ILE A 35 10.78 7.87 -10.64
C ILE A 35 9.33 8.27 -10.90
N GLN A 36 9.07 9.58 -11.11
CA GLN A 36 7.72 10.05 -11.48
C GLN A 36 7.21 9.35 -12.75
N ALA A 37 8.06 9.28 -13.78
CA ALA A 37 7.75 8.61 -15.03
C ALA A 37 7.50 7.09 -14.84
N ALA A 38 8.22 6.43 -13.93
CA ALA A 38 7.99 5.02 -13.61
C ALA A 38 6.61 4.80 -12.98
N PHE A 39 6.20 5.64 -12.02
CA PHE A 39 4.85 5.58 -11.45
C PHE A 39 3.76 5.84 -12.48
N GLN A 40 3.93 6.86 -13.33
CA GLN A 40 2.97 7.17 -14.40
C GLN A 40 2.84 6.02 -15.41
N ARG A 41 3.97 5.43 -15.83
CA ARG A 41 3.97 4.29 -16.73
C ARG A 41 3.24 3.11 -16.11
N ARG A 42 3.56 2.77 -14.85
CA ARG A 42 2.88 1.68 -14.15
C ARG A 42 1.39 1.92 -14.01
N ALA A 43 0.98 3.16 -13.71
CA ALA A 43 -0.42 3.57 -13.65
C ALA A 43 -1.16 3.35 -14.97
N GLN A 44 -0.52 3.68 -16.10
CA GLN A 44 -1.05 3.40 -17.44
C GLN A 44 -1.12 1.90 -17.72
N GLU A 45 -0.08 1.14 -17.40
CA GLU A 45 0.01 -0.31 -17.64
C GLU A 45 -1.12 -1.08 -16.95
N ILE A 46 -1.46 -0.71 -15.72
CA ILE A 46 -2.50 -1.40 -14.94
C ILE A 46 -3.87 -0.71 -15.00
N ASN A 47 -3.97 0.45 -15.67
CA ASN A 47 -5.16 1.29 -15.77
C ASN A 47 -5.72 1.77 -14.41
N TYR A 48 -4.85 2.31 -13.57
CA TYR A 48 -5.19 2.89 -12.27
C TYR A 48 -4.73 4.36 -12.18
N PRO A 49 -5.32 5.18 -11.30
CA PRO A 49 -4.79 6.51 -11.03
C PRO A 49 -3.40 6.41 -10.38
N VAL A 50 -2.52 7.35 -10.71
CA VAL A 50 -1.13 7.34 -10.24
C VAL A 50 -1.01 7.40 -8.72
N GLU A 51 -1.98 8.04 -8.06
CA GLU A 51 -2.08 8.12 -6.60
C GLU A 51 -2.33 6.74 -5.98
N ALA A 52 -3.20 5.92 -6.59
CA ALA A 52 -3.42 4.56 -6.12
C ALA A 52 -2.19 3.69 -6.33
N VAL A 53 -1.43 3.89 -7.42
CA VAL A 53 -0.16 3.18 -7.62
C VAL A 53 0.87 3.55 -6.57
N LEU A 54 0.95 4.83 -6.20
CA LEU A 54 1.83 5.28 -5.11
C LEU A 54 1.42 4.69 -3.76
N GLU A 55 0.12 4.72 -3.44
CA GLU A 55 -0.41 4.10 -2.22
C GLU A 55 -0.14 2.59 -2.18
N MET A 56 -0.40 1.87 -3.28
CA MET A 56 -0.13 0.44 -3.40
C MET A 56 1.37 0.12 -3.24
N ALA A 57 2.27 0.97 -3.77
CA ALA A 57 3.70 0.78 -3.60
C ALA A 57 4.12 0.94 -2.14
N ILE A 58 3.57 1.94 -1.43
CA ILE A 58 3.84 2.16 0.00
C ILE A 58 3.26 1.02 0.83
N ALA A 59 1.99 0.66 0.61
CA ALA A 59 1.31 -0.42 1.31
C ALA A 59 2.04 -1.75 1.12
N GLY A 60 2.37 -2.09 -0.13
CA GLY A 60 3.11 -3.31 -0.45
C GLY A 60 4.53 -3.33 0.12
N PHE A 61 5.18 -2.17 0.32
CA PHE A 61 6.49 -2.12 0.99
C PHE A 61 6.38 -2.28 2.51
N LEU A 62 5.32 -1.75 3.13
CA LEU A 62 5.10 -1.80 4.58
C LEU A 62 4.47 -3.11 5.04
N ASP A 63 3.84 -3.84 4.14
CA ASP A 63 3.32 -5.18 4.39
C ASP A 63 4.47 -6.17 4.63
N ARG A 64 4.50 -6.76 5.83
CA ARG A 64 5.53 -7.73 6.24
C ARG A 64 5.43 -9.06 5.51
N GLU A 65 4.27 -9.36 4.93
CA GLU A 65 4.04 -10.58 4.17
C GLU A 65 4.32 -10.39 2.67
N ALA A 66 4.58 -9.15 2.23
CA ALA A 66 4.95 -8.89 0.85
C ALA A 66 6.35 -9.40 0.55
N LEU A 67 6.50 -10.10 -0.58
CA LEU A 67 7.79 -10.56 -1.08
C LEU A 67 8.67 -9.36 -1.42
N SER A 68 9.78 -9.24 -0.72
CA SER A 68 10.78 -8.21 -0.91
C SER A 68 12.08 -8.80 -1.50
N PHE A 69 12.98 -7.92 -1.94
CA PHE A 69 14.31 -8.35 -2.41
C PHE A 69 15.11 -9.07 -1.32
N VAL A 70 14.85 -8.76 -0.05
CA VAL A 70 15.52 -9.38 1.11
C VAL A 70 15.15 -10.87 1.20
N ASP A 71 13.92 -11.21 0.83
CA ASP A 71 13.42 -12.59 0.82
C ASP A 71 14.07 -13.44 -0.28
N CYS A 72 14.63 -12.81 -1.31
CA CYS A 72 15.33 -13.51 -2.39
C CYS A 72 16.74 -13.99 -2.00
N GLN A 73 17.26 -13.65 -0.80
CA GLN A 73 18.63 -13.95 -0.34
C GLN A 73 19.70 -13.78 -1.44
N PRO A 74 19.76 -12.62 -2.11
CA PRO A 74 20.66 -12.42 -3.23
C PRO A 74 22.11 -12.52 -2.75
N ARG A 75 22.87 -13.42 -3.38
CA ARG A 75 24.31 -13.52 -3.16
C ARG A 75 24.98 -12.45 -4.02
N TYR A 76 25.53 -11.42 -3.36
CA TYR A 76 26.43 -10.45 -3.99
C TYR A 76 27.76 -11.08 -4.37
#